data_AF-A0AAJ1AK95-F1
#
_entry.id   AF-A0AAJ1AK95-F1
#
_cell.length_a   1.000
_cell.length_b   1.000
_cell.length_c   1.000
_cell.angle_alpha   90.00
_cell.angle_beta   90.00
_cell.angle_gamma   90.00
#
_symmetry.space_group_name_H-M   'P 1'
#
loop_
_entity.id
_entity.type
_entity.pdbx_description
1 polymer ?
#
loop_
_entity_poly.entity_id
_entity_poly.type
_entity_poly.pdbx_seq_one_letter_code
_entity_poly.pdbx_strand_id
1 'polypeptide(L)'
;MALVVVLWILTFLSVVFTAFTFSMRTELAAAGNFRQQAEAYYLAEAGAYRAAAEIINADRDVPPDSKSYDALDEHWRVNPAAYENVALGGGHYWVAVRDEESKIPLNGQISPQYDAMLRRLFSNSGVTDDKLLSTIVDSIQDWRD
;
A
#
# COMPACT_ATOMS: atom_id res chain seq x y z
N MET A 1 -56.44 34.71 -6.86
CA MET A 1 -55.51 34.19 -7.89
C MET A 1 -54.05 34.57 -7.63
N ALA A 2 -53.74 35.81 -7.23
CA ALA A 2 -52.36 36.24 -6.96
C ALA A 2 -51.62 35.40 -5.90
N LEU A 3 -52.29 35.03 -4.80
CA LEU A 3 -51.69 34.26 -3.70
C LEU A 3 -51.26 32.84 -4.13
N VAL A 4 -52.06 32.19 -4.98
CA VAL A 4 -51.74 30.85 -5.51
C VAL A 4 -50.50 30.89 -6.40
N VAL A 5 -50.36 31.91 -7.26
CA VAL A 5 -49.17 32.09 -8.11
C VAL A 5 -47.91 32.30 -7.27
N VAL A 6 -48.01 33.11 -6.20
CA VAL A 6 -46.88 33.32 -5.27
C VAL A 6 -46.46 32.01 -4.60
N LEU A 7 -47.41 31.20 -4.12
CA LEU A 7 -47.10 29.90 -3.52
C LEU A 7 -46.42 28.95 -4.51
N TRP A 8 -46.85 28.94 -5.77
CA TRP A 8 -46.20 28.13 -6.81
C TRP A 8 -44.77 28.59 -7.10
N ILE A 9 -44.53 29.90 -7.18
CA ILE A 9 -43.17 30.45 -7.37
C ILE A 9 -42.28 30.07 -6.19
N LEU A 10 -42.77 30.20 -4.95
CA LEU A 10 -42.02 29.82 -3.75
C LEU A 10 -41.71 28.32 -3.72
N THR A 11 -42.67 27.48 -4.13
CA THR A 11 -42.48 26.03 -4.20
C THR A 11 -41.39 25.69 -5.22
N PHE A 12 -41.45 26.26 -6.41
CA PHE A 12 -40.44 26.06 -7.45
C PHE A 12 -39.07 26.54 -7.00
N LEU A 13 -38.99 27.74 -6.42
CA LEU A 13 -37.74 28.29 -5.89
C LEU A 13 -37.15 27.41 -4.78
N SER A 14 -37.98 26.83 -3.92
CA SER A 14 -37.55 25.93 -2.85
C SER A 14 -36.94 24.65 -3.43
N VAL A 15 -37.54 24.07 -4.48
CA VAL A 15 -36.99 22.87 -5.16
C VAL A 15 -35.63 23.19 -5.79
N VAL A 16 -35.51 24.31 -6.51
CA VAL A 16 -34.24 24.73 -7.13
C VAL A 16 -33.17 24.98 -6.07
N PHE A 17 -33.50 25.70 -5.00
CA PHE A 17 -32.57 25.98 -3.90
C PHE A 17 -32.11 24.70 -3.20
N THR A 18 -33.02 23.74 -3.02
CA THR A 18 -32.71 22.43 -2.42
C THR A 18 -31.75 21.63 -3.29
N ALA A 19 -32.00 21.56 -4.60
CA ALA A 19 -31.12 20.88 -5.54
C ALA A 19 -29.71 21.50 -5.57
N PHE A 20 -29.64 22.83 -5.60
CA PHE A 20 -28.37 23.56 -5.54
C PHE A 20 -27.61 23.30 -4.23
N THR A 21 -28.29 23.36 -3.08
CA THR A 21 -27.68 23.08 -1.77
C THR A 21 -27.16 21.64 -1.69
N PHE A 22 -27.89 20.68 -2.26
CA PHE A 22 -27.46 19.29 -2.32
C PHE A 22 -26.19 19.14 -3.19
N SER A 23 -26.17 19.77 -4.37
CA SER A 23 -24.99 19.78 -5.25
C SER A 23 -23.76 20.38 -4.56
N MET A 24 -23.92 21.55 -3.91
CA MET A 24 -22.82 22.19 -3.19
C MET A 24 -22.26 21.32 -2.05
N ARG A 25 -23.13 20.64 -1.30
CA ARG A 25 -22.68 19.71 -0.25
C ARG A 25 -21.84 18.58 -0.82
N THR A 26 -22.24 18.03 -1.98
CA THR A 26 -21.46 16.98 -2.64
C THR A 26 -20.11 17.47 -3.16
N GLU A 27 -20.06 18.67 -3.74
CA GLU A 27 -18.81 19.28 -4.22
C GLU A 27 -17.85 19.59 -3.06
N LEU A 28 -18.37 20.15 -1.96
CA LEU A 28 -17.56 20.41 -0.76
C LEU A 28 -17.02 19.11 -0.15
N ALA A 29 -17.82 18.04 -0.10
CA ALA A 29 -17.37 16.75 0.36
C ALA A 29 -16.28 16.17 -0.57
N ALA A 30 -16.45 16.27 -1.89
CA ALA A 30 -15.46 15.82 -2.86
C ALA A 30 -14.14 16.61 -2.75
N ALA A 31 -14.21 17.94 -2.62
CA ALA A 31 -13.04 18.79 -2.42
C ALA A 31 -12.33 18.47 -1.09
N GLY A 32 -13.09 18.22 -0.02
CA GLY A 32 -12.56 17.78 1.27
C GLY A 32 -11.85 16.42 1.19
N ASN A 33 -12.42 15.46 0.47
CA ASN A 33 -11.82 14.15 0.25
C ASN A 33 -10.54 14.25 -0.59
N PHE A 34 -10.53 15.05 -1.65
CA PHE A 34 -9.34 15.28 -2.48
C PHE A 34 -8.19 15.84 -1.65
N ARG A 35 -8.47 16.83 -0.79
CA ARG A 35 -7.48 17.38 0.13
C ARG A 35 -6.95 16.33 1.10
N GLN A 36 -7.83 15.57 1.76
CA GLN A 36 -7.42 14.52 2.70
C GLN A 36 -6.61 13.41 2.02
N GLN A 37 -6.97 13.06 0.79
CA GLN A 37 -6.23 12.09 -0.01
C GLN A 37 -4.82 12.58 -0.33
N ALA A 38 -4.66 13.86 -0.72
CA ALA A 38 -3.36 14.46 -0.95
C ALA A 38 -2.51 14.49 0.34
N GLU A 39 -3.09 14.91 1.47
CA GLU A 39 -2.42 14.89 2.77
C GLU A 39 -1.98 13.46 3.17
N ALA A 40 -2.85 12.47 3.01
CA ALA A 40 -2.53 11.07 3.29
C ALA A 40 -1.43 10.51 2.36
N TYR A 41 -1.45 10.89 1.07
CA TYR A 41 -0.42 10.50 0.11
C TYR A 41 0.95 11.02 0.52
N TYR A 42 1.06 12.31 0.84
CA TYR A 42 2.34 12.90 1.26
C TYR A 42 2.81 12.41 2.63
N LEU A 43 1.90 12.06 3.54
CA LEU A 43 2.23 11.37 4.79
C LEU A 43 2.85 9.99 4.52
N ALA A 44 2.26 9.21 3.61
CA ALA A 44 2.81 7.92 3.22
C ALA A 44 4.18 8.05 2.53
N GLU A 45 4.33 9.05 1.63
CA GLU A 45 5.59 9.35 0.97
C GLU A 45 6.68 9.76 1.98
N ALA A 46 6.34 10.57 2.98
CA ALA A 46 7.28 10.92 4.05
C ALA A 46 7.73 9.69 4.86
N GLY A 47 6.82 8.75 5.13
CA GLY A 47 7.16 7.47 5.76
C GLY A 47 8.12 6.64 4.90
N ALA A 48 7.91 6.59 3.58
CA ALA A 48 8.81 5.90 2.65
C ALA A 48 10.22 6.52 2.64
N TYR A 49 10.34 7.85 2.60
CA TYR A 49 11.63 8.52 2.70
C TYR A 49 12.30 8.34 4.06
N ARG A 50 11.52 8.30 5.14
CA ARG A 50 12.05 7.98 6.47
C ARG A 50 12.64 6.57 6.49
N ALA A 51 11.94 5.59 5.91
CA ALA A 51 12.42 4.23 5.77
C ALA A 51 13.74 4.17 4.98
N ALA A 52 13.79 4.83 3.81
CA ALA A 52 14.99 4.89 2.98
C ALA A 52 16.17 5.52 3.72
N ALA A 53 15.94 6.56 4.52
CA ALA A 53 16.99 7.19 5.32
C ALA A 53 17.54 6.23 6.40
N GLU A 54 16.69 5.45 7.07
CA GLU A 54 17.14 4.45 8.05
C GLU A 54 17.97 3.34 7.40
N ILE A 55 17.60 2.88 6.19
CA ILE A 55 18.38 1.88 5.42
C ILE A 55 19.76 2.45 5.05
N ILE A 56 19.82 3.66 4.48
CA ILE A 56 21.08 4.30 4.10
C ILE A 56 21.99 4.55 5.33
N ASN A 57 21.39 4.88 6.48
CA ASN A 57 22.13 5.07 7.71
C ASN A 57 22.66 3.75 8.28
N ALA A 58 21.93 2.64 8.11
CA ALA A 58 22.41 1.32 8.53
C ALA A 58 23.72 0.94 7.83
N ASP A 59 23.80 1.18 6.52
CA ASP A 59 25.03 0.93 5.73
C ASP A 59 26.21 1.82 6.15
N ARG A 60 25.93 3.03 6.67
CA ARG A 60 26.98 3.99 7.05
C ARG A 60 27.73 3.59 8.32
N ASP A 61 27.09 2.84 9.20
CA ASP A 61 27.68 2.39 10.47
C ASP A 61 28.56 1.13 10.28
N VAL A 62 28.63 0.59 9.06
CA VAL A 62 29.44 -0.58 8.70
C VAL A 62 30.88 -0.18 8.34
N PRO A 63 31.91 -0.71 9.03
CA PRO A 63 33.31 -0.46 8.67
C PRO A 63 33.62 -0.87 7.23
N PRO A 64 34.42 -0.09 6.48
CA PRO A 64 34.67 -0.29 5.05
C PRO A 64 35.28 -1.64 4.66
N ASP A 65 35.90 -2.37 5.60
CA ASP A 65 36.52 -3.68 5.37
C ASP A 65 35.71 -4.87 5.93
N SER A 66 34.50 -4.61 6.45
CA SER A 66 33.60 -5.67 6.92
C SER A 66 32.67 -6.13 5.80
N LYS A 67 32.37 -7.43 5.75
CA LYS A 67 31.30 -7.93 4.87
C LYS A 67 29.98 -7.41 5.43
N SER A 68 29.37 -6.43 4.76
CA SER A 68 28.01 -5.99 5.05
C SER A 68 27.05 -7.14 4.79
N TYR A 69 26.22 -7.46 5.76
CA TYR A 69 25.12 -8.40 5.64
C TYR A 69 23.92 -7.79 6.33
N ASP A 70 22.77 -7.79 5.65
CA ASP A 70 21.53 -7.28 6.23
C ASP A 70 20.96 -8.29 7.23
N ALA A 71 20.72 -7.84 8.45
CA ALA A 71 20.18 -8.62 9.54
C ALA A 71 18.88 -8.01 10.09
N LEU A 72 18.05 -8.86 10.71
CA LEU A 72 16.70 -8.47 11.12
C LEU A 72 16.64 -7.65 12.41
N ASP A 73 17.79 -7.48 13.08
CA ASP A 73 18.00 -6.73 14.30
C ASP A 73 18.58 -5.32 14.06
N GLU A 74 18.69 -4.92 12.80
CA GLU A 74 19.17 -3.58 12.41
C GLU A 74 18.11 -2.49 12.55
N HIS A 75 18.58 -1.25 12.69
CA HIS A 75 17.73 -0.07 12.90
C HIS A 75 16.65 0.13 11.81
N TRP A 76 16.94 -0.21 10.56
CA TRP A 76 15.94 -0.17 9.48
C TRP A 76 14.73 -1.08 9.72
N ARG A 77 14.86 -2.11 10.58
CA ARG A 77 13.78 -3.04 10.94
C ARG A 77 13.23 -2.82 12.34
N VAL A 78 14.07 -2.49 13.31
CA VAL A 78 13.70 -2.46 14.75
C VAL A 78 13.69 -1.06 15.37
N ASN A 79 13.27 -0.04 14.61
CA ASN A 79 13.14 1.34 15.11
C ASN A 79 11.68 1.81 15.21
N PRO A 80 10.97 1.52 16.32
CA PRO A 80 9.61 2.00 16.55
C PRO A 80 9.47 3.52 16.49
N ALA A 81 10.50 4.27 16.93
CA ALA A 81 10.43 5.73 16.94
C ALA A 81 10.42 6.33 15.53
N ALA A 82 10.98 5.65 14.54
CA ALA A 82 10.94 6.05 13.13
C ALA A 82 9.65 5.61 12.41
N TYR A 83 8.90 4.66 12.98
CA TYR A 83 7.90 3.90 12.23
C TYR A 83 6.53 3.81 12.88
N GLU A 84 6.39 4.04 14.18
CA GLU A 84 5.13 3.89 14.90
C GLU A 84 4.53 5.25 15.30
N ASN A 85 3.36 5.56 14.70
CA ASN A 85 2.60 6.78 14.98
C ASN A 85 3.44 8.07 14.91
N VAL A 86 4.26 8.19 13.86
CA VAL A 86 5.12 9.38 13.71
C VAL A 86 4.26 10.55 13.25
N ALA A 87 4.20 11.59 14.09
CA ALA A 87 3.45 12.81 13.79
C ALA A 87 4.16 13.65 12.72
N LEU A 88 3.43 14.07 11.69
CA LEU A 88 3.91 14.98 10.66
C LEU A 88 2.75 15.84 10.14
N GLY A 89 2.92 17.17 10.17
CA GLY A 89 1.84 18.09 9.77
C GLY A 89 0.57 17.88 10.59
N GLY A 90 -0.55 17.58 9.91
CA GLY A 90 -1.85 17.35 10.54
C GLY A 90 -2.19 15.89 10.82
N GLY A 91 -1.28 14.95 10.58
CA GLY A 91 -1.55 13.51 10.69
C GLY A 91 -0.39 12.71 11.24
N HIS A 92 -0.54 11.39 11.16
CA HIS A 92 0.46 10.42 11.60
C HIS A 92 0.66 9.39 10.50
N TYR A 93 1.86 8.82 10.42
CA TYR A 93 2.12 7.68 9.56
C TYR A 93 2.66 6.49 10.36
N TRP A 94 2.52 5.31 9.75
CA TRP A 94 3.13 4.08 10.21
C TRP A 94 3.85 3.40 9.05
N VAL A 95 5.01 2.81 9.32
CA VAL A 95 5.86 2.15 8.32
C VAL A 95 6.28 0.78 8.81
N ALA A 96 6.40 -0.18 7.89
CA ALA A 96 7.08 -1.44 8.15
C ALA A 96 7.99 -1.77 6.98
N VAL A 97 9.27 -2.00 7.28
CA VAL A 97 10.26 -2.43 6.31
C VAL A 97 10.42 -3.95 6.42
N ARG A 98 10.45 -4.63 5.27
CA ARG A 98 10.62 -6.09 5.17
C ARG A 98 11.66 -6.36 4.11
N ASP A 99 12.53 -7.31 4.40
CA ASP A 99 13.46 -7.85 3.43
C ASP A 99 12.70 -8.83 2.51
N GLU A 100 12.66 -8.51 1.21
CA GLU A 100 12.03 -9.35 0.19
C GLU A 100 12.91 -10.52 -0.25
N GLU A 101 14.23 -10.47 -0.03
CA GLU A 101 15.15 -11.58 -0.31
C GLU A 101 14.97 -12.74 0.67
N SER A 102 14.28 -12.50 1.79
CA SER A 102 13.83 -13.55 2.72
C SER A 102 12.75 -14.49 2.13
N LYS A 103 12.23 -14.19 0.94
CA LYS A 103 11.21 -14.98 0.23
C LYS A 103 11.80 -15.72 -0.97
N ILE A 104 11.08 -16.75 -1.42
CA ILE A 104 11.43 -17.46 -2.65
C ILE A 104 11.04 -16.59 -3.86
N PRO A 105 12.00 -16.21 -4.74
CA PRO A 105 11.71 -15.37 -5.89
C PRO A 105 10.89 -16.14 -6.93
N LEU A 106 9.77 -15.56 -7.37
CA LEU A 106 8.96 -16.11 -8.47
C LEU A 106 9.63 -15.94 -9.86
N ASN A 107 10.57 -15.00 -9.96
CA ASN A 107 11.29 -14.67 -11.19
C ASN A 107 12.64 -15.40 -11.32
N GLY A 108 12.82 -16.55 -10.67
CA GLY A 108 14.08 -17.30 -10.68
C GLY A 108 14.35 -17.99 -12.02
N GLN A 109 15.61 -18.28 -12.37
CA GLN A 109 15.96 -18.94 -13.63
C GLN A 109 15.21 -20.28 -13.81
N ILE A 110 14.52 -20.46 -14.95
CA ILE A 110 13.82 -21.70 -15.28
C ILE A 110 14.87 -22.82 -15.34
N SER A 111 14.83 -23.69 -14.35
CA SER A 111 15.79 -24.78 -14.18
C SER A 111 15.13 -25.92 -13.42
N PRO A 112 15.59 -27.18 -13.59
CA PRO A 112 15.05 -28.30 -12.84
C PRO A 112 15.14 -28.13 -11.30
N GLN A 113 16.12 -27.35 -10.84
CA GLN A 113 16.29 -27.03 -9.42
C GLN A 113 15.21 -26.06 -8.92
N TYR A 114 14.84 -25.08 -9.76
CA TYR A 114 13.78 -24.12 -9.47
C TYR A 114 12.40 -24.80 -9.42
N ASP A 115 12.12 -25.69 -10.37
CA ASP A 115 10.90 -26.53 -10.37
C ASP A 115 10.78 -27.36 -9.09
N ALA A 116 11.85 -28.07 -8.72
CA ALA A 116 11.89 -28.88 -7.51
C ALA A 116 11.70 -28.03 -6.23
N MET A 117 12.21 -26.79 -6.21
CA MET A 117 12.01 -25.86 -5.11
C MET A 117 10.55 -25.42 -5.01
N LEU A 118 9.89 -25.06 -6.11
CA LEU A 118 8.47 -24.70 -6.12
C LEU A 118 7.60 -25.88 -5.66
N ARG A 119 7.86 -27.09 -6.16
CA ARG A 119 7.17 -28.31 -5.71
C ARG A 119 7.32 -28.52 -4.20
N ARG A 120 8.52 -28.31 -3.63
CA ARG A 120 8.75 -28.37 -2.18
C ARG A 120 8.03 -27.27 -1.41
N LEU A 121 7.99 -26.05 -1.93
CA LEU A 121 7.26 -24.94 -1.32
C LEU A 121 5.76 -25.27 -1.21
N PHE A 122 5.14 -25.65 -2.32
CA PHE A 122 3.69 -25.87 -2.35
C PHE A 122 3.26 -27.14 -1.60
N SER A 123 4.06 -28.21 -1.65
CA SER A 123 3.80 -29.40 -0.85
C SER A 123 3.86 -29.11 0.66
N ASN A 124 4.87 -28.34 1.10
CA ASN A 124 4.98 -27.91 2.50
C ASN A 124 3.93 -26.86 2.90
N SER A 125 3.34 -26.14 1.95
CA SER A 125 2.25 -25.18 2.20
C SER A 125 0.86 -25.82 2.24
N GLY A 126 0.76 -27.15 2.12
CA GLY A 126 -0.51 -27.89 2.25
C GLY A 126 -1.12 -28.38 0.93
N VAL A 127 -0.43 -28.28 -0.21
CA VAL A 127 -0.89 -28.89 -1.46
C VAL A 127 -0.57 -30.39 -1.43
N THR A 128 -1.58 -31.22 -1.23
CA THR A 128 -1.44 -32.68 -1.10
C THR A 128 -1.69 -33.45 -2.40
N ASP A 129 -2.42 -32.87 -3.35
CA ASP A 129 -2.69 -33.48 -4.65
C ASP A 129 -1.52 -33.21 -5.61
N ASP A 130 -0.86 -34.27 -6.06
CA ASP A 130 0.29 -34.21 -6.97
C ASP A 130 -0.08 -33.64 -8.35
N LYS A 131 -1.31 -33.89 -8.82
CA LYS A 131 -1.80 -33.33 -10.08
C LYS A 131 -2.03 -31.82 -9.95
N LEU A 132 -2.59 -31.38 -8.83
CA LEU A 132 -2.76 -29.95 -8.54
C LEU A 132 -1.39 -29.27 -8.41
N LEU A 133 -0.45 -29.91 -7.71
CA LEU A 133 0.92 -29.44 -7.53
C LEU A 133 1.62 -29.25 -8.89
N SER A 134 1.57 -30.25 -9.76
CA SER A 134 2.15 -30.13 -11.11
C SER A 134 1.48 -29.00 -11.89
N THR A 135 0.15 -28.92 -11.88
CA THR A 135 -0.58 -27.85 -12.58
C THR A 135 -0.18 -26.45 -12.10
N ILE A 136 -0.01 -26.23 -10.80
CA ILE A 136 0.42 -24.93 -10.25
C ILE A 136 1.83 -24.59 -10.72
N VAL A 137 2.76 -25.52 -10.62
CA VAL A 137 4.17 -25.29 -10.98
C VAL A 137 4.32 -25.05 -12.48
N ASP A 138 3.65 -25.86 -13.31
CA ASP A 138 3.64 -25.70 -14.77
C ASP A 138 3.02 -24.34 -15.16
N SER A 139 1.90 -23.95 -14.55
CA SER A 139 1.25 -22.65 -14.82
C SER A 139 2.14 -21.44 -14.46
N ILE A 140 2.95 -21.54 -13.40
CA ILE A 140 3.90 -20.49 -13.02
C ILE A 140 5.01 -20.35 -14.06
N GLN A 141 5.47 -21.46 -14.64
CA GLN A 141 6.48 -21.45 -15.68
C GLN A 141 5.89 -20.93 -17.00
N ASP A 142 4.71 -21.41 -17.39
CA ASP A 142 3.99 -20.98 -18.58
C ASP A 142 3.65 -19.48 -18.56
N TRP A 143 3.36 -18.89 -17.39
CA TRP A 143 3.09 -17.44 -17.29
C TRP A 143 4.31 -16.55 -17.54
N ARG A 144 5.51 -17.13 -17.42
CA ARG A 144 6.78 -16.41 -17.54
C ARG A 144 7.41 -16.51 -18.92
N ASP A 145 7.06 -17.56 -19.68
CA ASP A 145 7.46 -17.74 -21.08
C ASP A 145 6.67 -16.79 -22.00
#